data_AF-E9HNC4-F1
#
_entry.id   AF-E9HNC4-F1
#
_cell.length_a   1.000
_cell.length_b   1.000
_cell.length_c   1.000
_cell.angle_alpha   90.00
_cell.angle_beta   90.00
_cell.angle_gamma   90.00
#
_symmetry.space_group_name_H-M   'P 1'
#
loop_
_entity.id
_entity.type
_entity.pdbx_description
1 polymer ?
#
loop_
_entity_poly.entity_id
_entity_poly.type
_entity_poly.pdbx_seq_one_letter_code
_entity_poly.pdbx_strand_id
1 'polypeptide(L)'
;MEKPDFAPNYMGEIMAGCWKADPKERPSYSEMEEMISKRMESTVSDHYLNLNNSYEKLNELKANASPTEPLGLAKALDSKEKVGKRHSILGINNTQTKET
;
A
#
# COMPACT_ATOMS: atom_id res chain seq x y z
N MET A 1 -8.17 2.13 22.28
CA MET A 1 -6.77 1.72 22.06
C MET A 1 -5.87 2.83 22.54
N GLU A 2 -4.80 2.52 23.27
CA GLU A 2 -3.75 3.50 23.57
C GLU A 2 -2.76 3.64 22.40
N LYS A 3 -2.17 4.83 22.26
CA LYS A 3 -1.20 5.17 21.22
C LYS A 3 0.20 4.69 21.63
N PRO A 4 0.96 4.00 20.76
CA PRO A 4 2.37 3.68 21.01
C PRO A 4 3.23 4.94 21.24
N ASP A 5 4.31 4.81 22.01
CA ASP A 5 5.17 5.94 22.41
C ASP A 5 5.70 6.73 21.21
N PHE A 6 6.21 6.02 20.20
CA PHE A 6 6.83 6.61 19.02
C PHE A 6 5.85 6.86 17.87
N ALA A 7 4.56 6.53 18.03
CA ALA A 7 3.57 6.83 17.02
C ALA A 7 3.17 8.32 17.10
N PRO A 8 3.12 9.04 15.97
CA PRO A 8 2.51 10.37 15.92
C PRO A 8 1.05 10.33 16.39
N ASN A 9 0.56 11.43 16.95
CA ASN A 9 -0.81 11.50 17.48
C ASN A 9 -1.87 11.12 16.44
N TYR A 10 -1.72 11.60 15.19
CA TYR A 10 -2.65 11.28 14.11
C TYR A 10 -2.72 9.77 13.80
N MET A 11 -1.61 9.03 13.95
CA MET A 11 -1.63 7.58 13.79
C MET A 11 -2.39 6.91 14.92
N GLY A 12 -2.29 7.45 16.15
CA GLY A 12 -3.12 7.04 17.28
C GLY A 12 -4.62 7.22 17.01
N GLU A 13 -4.99 8.34 16.39
CA GLU A 13 -6.39 8.63 16.00
C GLU A 13 -6.89 7.65 14.93
N ILE A 14 -6.11 7.40 13.87
CA ILE A 14 -6.43 6.41 12.83
C ILE A 14 -6.62 5.03 13.47
N MET A 15 -5.66 4.59 14.28
CA MET A 15 -5.73 3.30 14.98
C MET A 15 -6.98 3.18 15.86
N ALA A 16 -7.30 4.23 16.65
CA ALA A 16 -8.49 4.24 17.49
C ALA A 16 -9.78 4.21 16.65
N GLY A 17 -9.81 4.86 15.48
CA GLY A 17 -10.92 4.80 14.53
C GLY A 17 -11.14 3.40 13.96
N CYS A 18 -10.06 2.71 13.57
CA CYS A 18 -10.12 1.33 13.05
C CYS A 18 -10.65 0.33 14.09
N TRP A 19 -10.48 0.63 15.38
CA TRP A 19 -10.89 -0.22 16.50
C TRP A 19 -12.17 0.25 17.21
N LYS A 20 -13.05 0.97 16.51
CA LYS A 20 -14.40 1.27 17.01
C LYS A 20 -15.22 -0.02 17.20
N ALA A 21 -16.02 -0.02 18.27
CA ALA A 21 -16.85 -1.15 18.65
C ALA A 21 -17.93 -1.43 17.59
N ASP A 22 -18.60 -0.37 17.11
CA ASP A 22 -19.50 -0.47 15.96
C ASP A 22 -18.67 -0.52 14.66
N PRO A 23 -18.80 -1.59 13.85
CA PRO A 23 -18.14 -1.68 12.55
C PRO A 23 -18.48 -0.55 11.60
N LYS A 24 -19.67 0.06 11.71
CA LYS A 24 -20.11 1.16 10.83
C LYS A 24 -19.44 2.49 11.15
N GLU A 25 -18.85 2.62 12.34
CA GLU A 25 -18.09 3.81 12.74
C GLU A 25 -16.61 3.73 12.35
N ARG A 26 -16.16 2.60 11.80
CA ARG A 26 -14.77 2.43 11.37
C ARG A 26 -14.57 3.16 10.03
N PRO A 27 -13.41 3.80 9.83
CA PRO A 27 -13.11 4.44 8.57
C PRO A 27 -13.03 3.40 7.45
N SER A 28 -13.53 3.78 6.28
CA SER A 28 -13.28 3.05 5.04
C SER A 28 -11.80 3.12 4.65
N TYR A 29 -11.37 2.24 3.74
CA TYR A 29 -10.01 2.29 3.21
C TYR A 29 -9.69 3.62 2.53
N SER A 30 -10.63 4.21 1.79
CA SER A 30 -10.45 5.51 1.15
C SER A 30 -10.29 6.65 2.15
N GLU A 31 -11.04 6.64 3.26
CA GLU A 31 -10.86 7.61 4.34
C GLU A 31 -9.51 7.44 5.02
N MET A 32 -9.07 6.20 5.28
CA MET A 32 -7.74 5.94 5.84
C MET A 32 -6.62 6.42 4.90
N GLU A 33 -6.75 6.18 3.60
CA GLU A 33 -5.81 6.64 2.58
C GLU A 33 -5.66 8.17 2.63
N GLU A 34 -6.77 8.90 2.62
CA GLU A 34 -6.78 10.36 2.73
C GLU A 34 -6.17 10.86 4.05
N MET A 35 -6.50 10.19 5.15
CA MET A 35 -5.93 10.50 6.46
C MET A 35 -4.42 10.28 6.52
N ILE A 36 -3.86 9.34 5.76
CA ILE A 36 -2.41 9.10 5.74
C ILE A 36 -1.73 10.02 4.73
N SER A 37 -2.28 10.15 3.52
CA SER A 37 -1.71 10.95 2.42
C SER A 37 -1.52 12.41 2.77
N LYS A 38 -2.49 13.04 3.45
CA LYS A 38 -2.39 14.45 3.88
C LYS A 38 -1.28 14.72 4.91
N ARG A 39 -0.62 13.68 5.44
CA ARG A 39 0.53 13.82 6.36
C ARG A 39 1.87 13.71 5.64
N MET A 40 1.85 13.46 4.34
CA MET A 40 3.00 13.33 3.45
C MET A 40 2.97 14.43 2.39
N GLU A 41 4.11 14.66 1.73
CA GLU A 41 4.15 15.50 0.53
C GLU A 41 3.33 14.83 -0.59
N SER A 42 2.61 15.63 -1.38
CA SER A 42 1.77 15.12 -2.46
C SER A 42 2.56 14.28 -3.46
N THR A 43 3.76 14.71 -3.84
CA THR A 43 4.65 13.97 -4.76
C THR A 43 5.00 12.57 -4.24
N VAL A 44 5.22 12.45 -2.93
CA VAL A 44 5.52 11.17 -2.26
C VAL A 44 4.26 10.30 -2.19
N SER A 45 3.14 10.88 -1.76
CA SER A 45 1.87 10.15 -1.69
C SER A 45 1.44 9.62 -3.06
N ASP A 46 1.45 10.49 -4.07
CA ASP A 46 1.08 10.15 -5.45
C ASP A 46 1.97 9.04 -5.99
N HIS A 47 3.27 9.06 -5.67
CA HIS A 47 4.19 7.98 -6.07
C HIS A 47 3.73 6.62 -5.51
N TYR A 48 3.42 6.54 -4.21
CA TYR A 48 2.97 5.30 -3.58
C TYR A 48 1.61 4.84 -4.10
N LEU A 49 0.66 5.75 -4.29
CA LEU A 49 -0.66 5.42 -4.84
C LEU A 49 -0.55 4.90 -6.27
N ASN A 50 0.34 5.49 -7.08
CA ASN A 50 0.54 5.05 -8.46
C ASN A 50 1.12 3.63 -8.58
N LEU A 51 1.83 3.13 -7.56
CA LEU A 51 2.29 1.74 -7.52
C LEU A 51 1.12 0.74 -7.40
N ASN A 52 -0.03 1.19 -6.88
CA ASN A 52 -1.22 0.37 -6.71
C ASN A 52 -2.08 0.26 -7.99
N ASN A 53 -1.89 1.15 -8.97
CA ASN A 53 -2.72 1.25 -10.19
C ASN A 53 -2.91 -0.09 -10.94
N SER A 54 -1.92 -0.99 -10.90
CA SER A 54 -2.01 -2.30 -11.55
C SER A 54 -3.00 -3.23 -10.84
N TYR A 55 -3.08 -3.14 -9.51
CA TYR A 55 -4.01 -3.91 -8.70
C TYR A 55 -5.43 -3.35 -8.76
N GLU A 56 -5.60 -2.03 -8.83
CA GLU A 56 -6.92 -1.40 -8.98
C GLU A 56 -7.60 -1.83 -10.28
N LYS A 57 -6.88 -1.78 -11.40
CA LYS A 57 -7.37 -2.29 -12.69
C LYS A 57 -7.78 -3.75 -12.61
N LEU A 58 -7.10 -4.56 -11.80
CA LEU A 58 -7.47 -5.97 -11.61
C LEU A 58 -8.70 -6.13 -10.72
N ASN A 59 -8.86 -5.30 -9.70
CA ASN A 59 -10.04 -5.30 -8.85
C ASN A 59 -11.29 -4.93 -9.66
N GLU A 60 -11.17 -3.96 -10.57
CA GLU A 60 -12.22 -3.61 -11.53
C GLU A 60 -12.56 -4.79 -12.45
N LEU A 61 -11.54 -5.44 -13.03
CA LEU A 61 -11.74 -6.63 -13.86
C LEU A 61 -12.40 -7.78 -13.09
N LYS A 62 -12.06 -7.97 -11.81
CA LYS A 62 -12.63 -9.00 -10.93
C LYS A 62 -14.09 -8.70 -10.58
N ALA A 63 -14.44 -7.45 -10.29
CA ALA A 63 -15.83 -7.06 -10.05
C ALA A 63 -16.73 -7.36 -11.26
N ASN A 64 -16.14 -7.36 -12.46
CA ASN A 64 -16.82 -7.64 -13.72
C ASN A 64 -16.70 -9.11 -14.18
N ALA A 65 -15.92 -9.95 -13.50
CA ALA A 65 -15.67 -11.34 -13.88
C ALA A 65 -16.63 -12.32 -13.19
N SER A 66 -17.05 -13.35 -13.92
CA SER A 66 -17.78 -14.48 -13.35
C SER A 66 -16.89 -15.24 -12.33
N PRO A 67 -17.43 -15.79 -11.21
CA PRO A 67 -16.65 -16.35 -10.09
C PRO A 67 -15.79 -17.61 -10.36
N THR A 68 -15.36 -17.88 -11.59
CA THR A 68 -15.01 -19.24 -12.02
C THR A 68 -13.64 -19.77 -11.60
N GLU A 69 -12.70 -18.98 -11.05
CA GLU A 69 -11.44 -19.55 -10.52
C GLU A 69 -10.84 -18.76 -9.33
N PRO A 70 -10.61 -19.41 -8.17
CA PRO A 70 -10.06 -18.76 -6.95
C PRO A 70 -8.65 -18.14 -7.10
N LEU A 71 -7.85 -18.59 -8.08
CA LEU A 71 -6.46 -18.17 -8.28
C LEU A 71 -6.18 -17.52 -9.65
N GLY A 72 -7.21 -17.32 -10.48
CA GLY A 72 -7.05 -16.81 -11.84
C GLY A 72 -6.31 -15.47 -11.91
N LEU A 73 -6.51 -14.61 -10.90
CA LEU A 73 -5.91 -13.27 -10.84
C LEU A 73 -4.39 -13.31 -10.59
N ALA A 74 -3.92 -14.20 -9.71
CA ALA A 74 -2.49 -14.38 -9.44
C ALA A 74 -1.75 -14.93 -10.67
N LYS A 75 -2.40 -15.81 -11.44
CA LYS A 75 -1.86 -16.34 -12.71
C LYS A 75 -1.78 -15.27 -13.80
N ALA A 76 -2.74 -14.35 -13.86
CA ALA A 76 -2.73 -13.24 -14.81
C ALA A 76 -1.59 -12.24 -14.55
N LEU A 77 -1.20 -12.05 -13.28
CA LEU A 77 -0.08 -11.19 -12.88
C LEU A 77 1.28 -11.77 -13.28
N ASP A 78 1.54 -13.04 -12.97
CA ASP A 78 2.78 -13.74 -13.35
C ASP A 78 3.02 -13.74 -14.87
N SER A 79 1.93 -13.83 -15.64
CA SER A 79 1.97 -13.81 -17.10
C SER A 79 2.37 -12.44 -17.68
N LYS A 80 2.07 -11.34 -16.98
CA LYS A 80 2.38 -9.97 -17.43
C LYS A 80 3.74 -9.45 -16.93
N GLU A 81 4.29 -10.01 -15.86
CA GLU A 81 5.61 -9.62 -15.33
C GLU A 81 6.76 -9.95 -16.31
N LYS A 82 6.59 -10.94 -17.19
CA LYS A 82 7.60 -11.32 -18.20
C LYS A 82 7.83 -10.27 -19.30
N VAL A 83 6.99 -9.22 -19.40
CA VAL A 83 7.08 -8.17 -20.43
C VAL A 83 7.66 -6.84 -19.88
N GLY A 84 8.00 -6.76 -18.59
CA GLY A 84 8.61 -5.57 -17.99
C GLY A 84 10.03 -5.84 -17.53
N LYS A 85 11.03 -5.55 -18.36
CA LYS A 85 12.44 -5.57 -17.99
C LYS A 85 12.63 -4.72 -16.73
N ARG A 86 12.85 -5.38 -15.59
CA ARG A 86 13.19 -4.76 -14.30
C ARG A 86 14.38 -3.83 -14.53
N HIS A 87 14.16 -2.51 -14.48
CA HIS A 87 15.27 -1.58 -14.41
C HIS A 87 15.96 -1.82 -13.06
N SER A 88 17.13 -2.44 -13.11
CA SER A 88 17.98 -2.70 -11.95
C SER A 88 18.37 -1.38 -11.30
N ILE A 89 17.97 -1.15 -10.05
CA ILE A 89 18.69 -0.26 -9.15
C ILE A 89 18.86 -1.00 -7.82
N LEU A 90 19.85 -1.90 -7.80
CA LEU A 90 20.57 -2.28 -6.61
C LEU A 90 22.05 -2.04 -6.91
N GLY A 91 22.53 -0.88 -6.50
CA GLY A 91 23.91 -0.46 -6.55
C GLY A 91 24.22 0.40 -5.32
N ILE A 92 23.93 -0.13 -4.13
CA ILE A 92 24.44 0.44 -2.88
C ILE A 92 25.79 -0.21 -2.62
N ASN A 93 26.87 0.45 -3.04
CA ASN A 93 28.20 0.11 -2.56
C ASN A 93 28.41 0.83 -1.23
N ASN A 94 28.14 0.12 -0.13
CA ASN A 94 28.53 0.55 1.20
C ASN A 94 29.89 -0.08 1.52
N THR A 95 30.98 0.69 1.48
CA THR A 95 32.26 0.29 2.06
C THR A 95 32.59 1.22 3.21
N GLN A 96 32.27 0.77 4.43
CA GLN A 96 32.86 1.25 5.66
C GLN A 96 33.87 0.22 6.17
N THR A 97 35.15 0.56 6.10
CA THR A 97 36.28 0.00 6.89
C THR A 97 37.42 1.00 6.74
N LYS A 98 38.25 1.38 7.72
CA LYS A 98 38.44 1.13 9.14
C LYS A 98 39.42 2.23 9.61
N GLU A 99 39.43 2.47 10.92
CA GLU A 99 40.34 3.33 11.67
C GLU A 99 41.81 3.23 11.25
N THR A 100 42.53 4.36 11.17
CA THR A 100 43.73 4.67 11.98
C THR A 100 43.97 6.18 11.99
#